data_AF-A0AAV3JMQ5-F1
#
_entry.id   AF-A0AAV3JMQ5-F1
#
_cell.length_a   1.000
_cell.length_b   1.000
_cell.length_c   1.000
_cell.angle_alpha   90.00
_cell.angle_beta   90.00
_cell.angle_gamma   90.00
#
_symmetry.space_group_name_H-M   'P 1'
#
loop_
_entity.id
_entity.type
_entity.pdbx_description
1 polymer ?
#
loop_
_entity_poly.entity_id
_entity_poly.type
_entity_poly.pdbx_seq_one_letter_code
_entity_poly.pdbx_strand_id
1 'polypeptide(L)'
;MSYLRTVLDKNNYLQTYFDENDKTPLWDGEIHLLRAPSEKKSDIIGKVPVQIKATQQKKKNNRFLISLSDLELYQKNGGFVLFVVWIDEENNIKEILYKSLPPLSIKNLIKRSKRKLTTGAPKKVSIEIHSLSENKVYPMLMDFINSSRKQYSFATSRGLTMDKLPKEPKLKFYHYGKSPIDVFDYQEEHELFAYMVDDDTGIEIPIENPIKIVETAEKTDLTFTIGNYTIKNVVRCRFPNGNVELQIGSGFKLQADEKAGKFRLNYSRPDLLNQSIECTKALQELQNVGYVKLNEAKIEFDPQSLDKIKDMNLSEQLDELLQVSTFMEKMGVKKEIDLSLFDNQSQRNLYFLNKGLVLGEKVSSNYDESKLLHLRVANANFLTFYQFEKTNSGRLINIFLETPWCKKGDSIVDENAEDVSIFEVFEPNDWLKIDNCDFDAVIASYQRLVDTGNFVSSADETLIRIISASDLSEDVGRKNLLLDWAQQLSNWNTTHSKGYERALINDLQIKIRRRPLNDKEKEKLNEILTSNIEDSEVCFGVTVLLKSKSQADYYWNKLEEELQKRYQEFPIYKLYREL
;
A
#
# COMPACT_ATOMS: atom_id res chain seq x y z
N MET A 1 -6.00 -23.59 -48.80
CA MET A 1 -4.97 -24.08 -47.85
C MET A 1 -3.55 -23.95 -48.39
N SER A 2 -3.29 -24.26 -49.67
CA SER A 2 -1.93 -24.24 -50.26
C SER A 2 -1.17 -22.92 -50.04
N TYR A 3 -1.83 -21.76 -50.16
CA TYR A 3 -1.15 -20.48 -50.00
C TYR A 3 -0.87 -20.06 -48.56
N LEU A 4 -1.79 -20.32 -47.61
CA LEU A 4 -1.50 -20.10 -46.19
C LEU A 4 -0.28 -20.92 -45.78
N ARG A 5 -0.20 -22.17 -46.25
CA ARG A 5 0.97 -23.01 -46.12
C ARG A 5 2.21 -22.33 -46.71
N THR A 6 2.17 -21.81 -47.94
CA THR A 6 3.29 -21.06 -48.54
C THR A 6 3.73 -19.85 -47.70
N VAL A 7 2.81 -19.06 -47.14
CA VAL A 7 3.17 -17.90 -46.30
C VAL A 7 3.83 -18.34 -45.00
N LEU A 8 3.32 -19.39 -44.37
CA LEU A 8 3.84 -19.88 -43.09
C LEU A 8 5.17 -20.64 -43.26
N ASP A 9 5.30 -21.43 -44.32
CA ASP A 9 6.49 -22.25 -44.60
C ASP A 9 7.72 -21.39 -45.00
N LYS A 10 7.53 -20.10 -45.34
CA LYS A 10 8.66 -19.14 -45.45
C LYS A 10 9.41 -18.97 -44.13
N ASN A 11 8.77 -19.26 -43.00
CA ASN A 11 9.39 -19.21 -41.69
C ASN A 11 9.90 -20.60 -41.31
N ASN A 12 11.22 -20.80 -41.41
CA ASN A 12 11.86 -22.10 -41.15
C ASN A 12 11.73 -22.60 -39.69
N TYR A 13 11.13 -21.82 -38.79
CA TYR A 13 10.81 -22.23 -37.42
C TYR A 13 9.37 -22.77 -37.28
N LEU A 14 8.61 -22.87 -38.36
CA LEU A 14 7.24 -23.37 -38.40
C LEU A 14 7.16 -24.62 -39.29
N GLN A 15 6.38 -25.61 -38.85
CA GLN A 15 6.00 -26.75 -39.67
C GLN A 15 4.48 -26.86 -39.73
N THR A 16 3.92 -26.81 -40.94
CA THR A 16 2.47 -26.79 -41.17
C THR A 16 1.92 -28.19 -41.50
N TYR A 17 0.90 -28.61 -40.76
CA TYR A 17 0.18 -29.87 -40.96
C TYR A 17 -1.32 -29.57 -41.10
N PHE A 18 -1.74 -29.25 -42.32
CA PHE A 18 -3.15 -28.92 -42.63
C PHE A 18 -3.88 -30.10 -43.25
N ASP A 19 -5.14 -30.28 -42.86
CA ASP A 19 -5.97 -31.39 -43.32
C ASP A 19 -6.61 -31.05 -44.67
N GLU A 20 -6.39 -31.85 -45.71
CA GLU A 20 -6.90 -31.56 -47.07
C GLU A 20 -8.37 -32.00 -47.28
N ASN A 21 -8.94 -32.76 -46.34
CA ASN A 21 -10.25 -33.39 -46.46
C ASN A 21 -11.34 -32.64 -45.68
N ASP A 22 -12.49 -32.37 -46.31
CA ASP A 22 -13.69 -31.70 -45.76
C ASP A 22 -14.46 -32.51 -44.68
N LYS A 23 -13.80 -33.47 -44.02
CA LYS A 23 -14.39 -34.40 -43.04
C LYS A 23 -13.85 -34.21 -41.62
N THR A 24 -13.00 -33.21 -41.37
CA THR A 24 -12.52 -32.94 -40.01
C THR A 24 -13.61 -32.25 -39.19
N PRO A 25 -13.92 -32.70 -37.96
CA PRO A 25 -15.13 -32.24 -37.25
C PRO A 25 -15.05 -30.80 -36.73
N LEU A 26 -13.85 -30.29 -36.44
CA LEU A 26 -13.68 -28.99 -35.81
C LEU A 26 -12.45 -28.23 -36.34
N TRP A 27 -11.23 -28.74 -36.12
CA TRP A 27 -9.96 -28.13 -36.55
C TRP A 27 -9.62 -28.43 -38.02
N ASP A 28 -8.91 -27.51 -38.67
CA ASP A 28 -8.43 -27.65 -40.06
C ASP A 28 -6.93 -28.02 -40.13
N GLY A 29 -6.32 -28.35 -38.98
CA GLY A 29 -4.94 -28.81 -38.84
C GLY A 29 -4.21 -28.21 -37.65
N GLU A 30 -2.88 -28.30 -37.67
CA GLU A 30 -1.99 -27.75 -36.65
C GLU A 30 -0.68 -27.19 -37.22
N ILE A 31 -0.07 -26.26 -36.48
CA ILE A 31 1.26 -25.71 -36.77
C ILE A 31 2.18 -26.07 -35.62
N HIS A 32 3.32 -26.69 -35.90
CA HIS A 32 4.37 -26.96 -34.89
C HIS A 32 5.37 -25.81 -34.88
N LEU A 33 5.69 -25.31 -33.69
CA LEU A 33 6.69 -24.27 -33.48
C LEU A 33 8.01 -24.90 -33.04
N LEU A 34 9.11 -24.45 -33.63
CA LEU A 34 10.45 -24.97 -33.40
C LEU A 34 11.37 -23.94 -32.73
N ARG A 35 12.31 -24.40 -31.89
CA ARG A 35 13.37 -23.56 -31.31
C ARG A 35 14.49 -23.26 -32.30
N ALA A 36 14.67 -24.13 -33.29
CA ALA A 36 15.70 -24.02 -34.32
C ALA A 36 15.15 -24.51 -35.66
N PRO A 37 15.67 -24.03 -36.81
CA PRO A 37 15.30 -24.53 -38.13
C PRO A 37 15.80 -25.97 -38.34
N SER A 38 15.02 -26.95 -37.88
CA SER A 38 15.47 -28.33 -37.74
C SER A 38 14.30 -29.32 -37.82
N GLU A 39 14.59 -30.55 -38.27
CA GLU A 39 13.62 -31.65 -38.28
C GLU A 39 13.64 -32.49 -36.99
N LYS A 40 14.45 -32.10 -36.00
CA LYS A 40 14.58 -32.84 -34.75
C LYS A 40 13.35 -32.65 -33.88
N LYS A 41 12.78 -33.76 -33.42
CA LYS A 41 11.66 -33.77 -32.46
C LYS A 41 11.96 -32.99 -31.17
N SER A 42 13.23 -32.94 -30.75
CA SER A 42 13.69 -32.19 -29.56
C SER A 42 13.47 -30.68 -29.69
N ASP A 43 13.39 -30.16 -30.91
CA ASP A 43 13.33 -28.72 -31.16
C ASP A 43 11.88 -28.23 -31.19
N ILE A 44 10.89 -29.13 -31.18
CA ILE A 44 9.47 -28.78 -31.10
C ILE A 44 9.18 -28.15 -29.73
N ILE A 45 8.78 -26.88 -29.76
CA ILE A 45 8.32 -26.13 -28.58
C ILE A 45 6.92 -26.57 -28.20
N GLY A 46 6.04 -26.72 -29.19
CA GLY A 46 4.64 -27.06 -29.02
C GLY A 46 3.88 -26.98 -30.33
N LYS A 47 2.58 -27.23 -30.26
CA LYS A 47 1.68 -27.23 -31.41
C LYS A 47 0.53 -26.25 -31.21
N VAL A 48 0.09 -25.65 -32.31
CA VAL A 48 -1.02 -24.71 -32.36
C VAL A 48 -2.13 -25.29 -33.21
N PRO A 49 -3.29 -25.66 -32.62
CA PRO A 49 -4.46 -26.04 -33.39
C PRO A 49 -5.01 -24.85 -34.16
N VAL A 50 -5.36 -25.03 -35.44
CA VAL A 50 -5.82 -23.93 -36.30
C VAL A 50 -7.20 -24.18 -36.90
N GLN A 51 -7.88 -23.08 -37.19
CA GLN A 51 -9.05 -23.06 -38.07
C GLN A 51 -8.76 -22.16 -39.26
N ILE A 52 -9.04 -22.65 -40.48
CA ILE A 52 -8.74 -21.96 -41.73
C ILE A 52 -10.05 -21.77 -42.51
N LYS A 53 -10.48 -20.52 -42.65
CA LYS A 53 -11.69 -20.17 -43.41
C LYS A 53 -11.34 -19.27 -44.59
N ALA A 54 -12.02 -19.43 -45.71
CA ALA A 54 -11.90 -18.53 -46.85
C ALA A 54 -13.13 -17.63 -46.97
N THR A 55 -12.96 -16.40 -47.47
CA THR A 55 -14.06 -15.46 -47.71
C THR A 55 -13.85 -14.70 -49.01
N GLN A 56 -14.92 -14.53 -49.79
CA GLN A 56 -14.98 -13.79 -51.06
C GLN A 56 -15.76 -12.47 -50.94
N GLN A 57 -15.88 -11.91 -49.73
CA GLN A 57 -16.62 -10.66 -49.53
C GLN A 57 -15.98 -9.51 -50.33
N LYS A 58 -16.78 -8.68 -50.98
CA LYS A 58 -16.29 -7.54 -51.78
C LYS A 58 -15.49 -6.53 -50.96
N LYS A 59 -15.89 -6.31 -49.70
CA LYS A 59 -15.22 -5.43 -48.75
C LYS A 59 -14.52 -6.24 -47.66
N LYS A 60 -13.36 -5.75 -47.22
CA LYS A 60 -12.66 -6.26 -46.04
C LYS A 60 -13.61 -6.21 -44.83
N ASN A 61 -13.70 -7.32 -44.11
CA ASN A 61 -14.47 -7.42 -42.89
C ASN A 61 -13.55 -7.84 -41.76
N ASN A 62 -13.37 -6.96 -40.78
CA ASN A 62 -12.52 -7.22 -39.61
C ASN A 62 -13.26 -8.04 -38.54
N ARG A 63 -14.40 -8.64 -38.88
CA ARG A 63 -15.18 -9.47 -37.97
C ARG A 63 -15.52 -10.81 -38.61
N PHE A 64 -15.38 -11.87 -37.82
CA PHE A 64 -15.77 -13.23 -38.20
C PHE A 64 -16.86 -13.75 -37.26
N LEU A 65 -17.83 -14.50 -37.79
CA LEU A 65 -18.89 -15.12 -36.99
C LEU A 65 -18.57 -16.59 -36.75
N ILE A 66 -18.42 -16.98 -35.48
CA ILE A 66 -18.15 -18.36 -35.06
C ILE A 66 -19.30 -18.90 -34.21
N SER A 67 -19.58 -20.20 -34.28
CA SER A 67 -20.66 -20.78 -33.47
C SER A 67 -20.26 -20.90 -31.99
N LEU A 68 -21.25 -20.78 -31.10
CA LEU A 68 -21.00 -20.97 -29.66
C LEU A 68 -20.59 -22.41 -29.32
N SER A 69 -21.16 -23.40 -30.00
CA SER A 69 -20.81 -24.82 -29.79
C SER A 69 -19.35 -25.11 -30.14
N ASP A 70 -18.85 -24.51 -31.21
CA ASP A 70 -17.44 -24.65 -31.61
C ASP A 70 -16.53 -24.01 -30.57
N LEU A 71 -16.86 -22.78 -30.13
CA LEU A 71 -16.12 -22.09 -29.06
C LEU A 71 -16.06 -22.91 -27.77
N GLU A 72 -17.17 -23.50 -27.32
CA GLU A 72 -17.21 -24.34 -26.12
C GLU A 72 -16.31 -25.59 -26.25
N LEU A 73 -16.17 -26.14 -27.46
CA LEU A 73 -15.28 -27.27 -27.71
C LEU A 73 -13.80 -26.83 -27.79
N TYR A 74 -13.50 -25.72 -28.49
CA TYR A 74 -12.14 -25.15 -28.51
C TYR A 74 -11.65 -24.78 -27.10
N GLN A 75 -12.50 -24.17 -26.28
CA GLN A 75 -12.18 -23.78 -24.91
C GLN A 75 -11.65 -24.95 -24.08
N LYS A 76 -12.34 -26.10 -24.15
CA LYS A 76 -11.98 -27.32 -23.41
C LYS A 76 -10.70 -28.00 -23.92
N ASN A 77 -10.22 -27.61 -25.11
CA ASN A 77 -9.09 -28.24 -25.79
C ASN A 77 -7.89 -27.30 -25.95
N GLY A 78 -7.76 -26.29 -25.07
CA GLY A 78 -6.59 -25.40 -25.07
C GLY A 78 -6.69 -24.21 -26.03
N GLY A 79 -7.85 -23.98 -26.63
CA GLY A 79 -8.07 -22.89 -27.59
C GLY A 79 -7.59 -23.22 -29.01
N PHE A 80 -7.56 -22.20 -29.85
CA PHE A 80 -7.14 -22.33 -31.25
C PHE A 80 -6.71 -20.97 -31.84
N VAL A 81 -6.10 -21.01 -33.02
CA VAL A 81 -5.85 -19.82 -33.85
C VAL A 81 -6.73 -19.86 -35.09
N LEU A 82 -7.50 -18.80 -35.31
CA LEU A 82 -8.29 -18.63 -36.52
C LEU A 82 -7.46 -17.90 -37.58
N PHE A 83 -7.43 -18.44 -38.80
CA PHE A 83 -6.99 -17.78 -40.02
C PHE A 83 -8.17 -17.60 -40.97
N VAL A 84 -8.35 -16.39 -41.50
CA VAL A 84 -9.36 -16.06 -42.52
C VAL A 84 -8.64 -15.55 -43.75
N VAL A 85 -8.65 -16.36 -44.82
CA VAL A 85 -8.04 -16.03 -46.11
C VAL A 85 -9.05 -15.25 -46.95
N TRP A 86 -8.78 -13.97 -47.17
CA TRP A 86 -9.61 -13.13 -48.03
C TRP A 86 -9.15 -13.25 -49.47
N ILE A 87 -10.05 -13.73 -50.34
CA ILE A 87 -9.80 -13.95 -51.76
C ILE A 87 -10.72 -13.09 -52.62
N ASP A 88 -10.29 -12.77 -53.84
CA ASP A 88 -11.10 -12.05 -54.82
C ASP A 88 -12.00 -13.01 -55.63
N GLU A 89 -12.74 -12.45 -56.60
CA GLU A 89 -13.66 -13.20 -57.48
C GLU A 89 -12.91 -14.17 -58.42
N GLU A 90 -11.61 -13.96 -58.65
CA GLU A 90 -10.73 -14.81 -59.47
C GLU A 90 -9.95 -15.83 -58.61
N ASN A 91 -10.27 -15.93 -57.31
CA ASN A 91 -9.58 -16.74 -56.30
C ASN A 91 -8.12 -16.32 -56.01
N ASN A 92 -7.71 -15.11 -56.39
CA ASN A 92 -6.44 -14.55 -55.93
C ASN A 92 -6.57 -14.08 -54.49
N ILE A 93 -5.50 -14.25 -53.72
CA ILE A 93 -5.50 -13.91 -52.30
C ILE A 93 -5.17 -12.43 -52.13
N LYS A 94 -6.08 -11.72 -51.46
CA LYS A 94 -5.91 -10.30 -51.11
C LYS A 94 -5.13 -10.16 -49.81
N GLU A 95 -5.55 -10.88 -48.77
CA GLU A 95 -5.00 -10.73 -47.43
C GLU A 95 -5.30 -11.95 -46.55
N ILE A 96 -4.45 -12.20 -45.57
CA ILE A 96 -4.70 -13.18 -44.51
C ILE A 96 -5.00 -12.42 -43.22
N LEU A 97 -6.15 -12.70 -42.62
CA LEU A 97 -6.55 -12.16 -41.33
C LEU A 97 -6.46 -13.26 -40.27
N TYR A 98 -6.29 -12.88 -39.01
CA TYR A 98 -6.15 -13.84 -37.93
C TYR A 98 -6.74 -13.38 -36.59
N LYS A 99 -6.99 -14.34 -35.70
CA LYS A 99 -7.14 -14.09 -34.26
C LYS A 99 -6.65 -15.27 -33.43
N SER A 100 -5.81 -14.99 -32.43
CA SER A 100 -5.41 -15.95 -31.40
C SER A 100 -6.50 -16.01 -30.32
N LEU A 101 -6.97 -17.22 -29.99
CA LEU A 101 -8.04 -17.45 -29.02
C LEU A 101 -7.64 -18.52 -28.00
N PRO A 102 -6.82 -18.16 -26.99
CA PRO A 102 -6.52 -19.05 -25.88
C PRO A 102 -7.76 -19.29 -24.98
N PRO A 103 -7.72 -20.26 -24.04
CA PRO A 103 -8.90 -20.69 -23.29
C PRO A 103 -9.66 -19.57 -22.57
N LEU A 104 -8.98 -18.61 -21.93
CA LEU A 104 -9.65 -17.53 -21.21
C LEU A 104 -10.25 -16.48 -22.15
N SER A 105 -9.64 -16.23 -23.31
CA SER A 105 -10.25 -15.39 -24.36
C SER A 105 -11.59 -15.96 -24.79
N ILE A 106 -11.63 -17.27 -25.07
CA ILE A 106 -12.87 -17.95 -25.46
C ILE A 106 -13.90 -17.92 -24.32
N LYS A 107 -13.49 -18.20 -23.09
CA LYS A 107 -14.34 -18.13 -21.89
C LYS A 107 -15.01 -16.77 -21.76
N ASN A 108 -14.23 -15.69 -21.94
CA ASN A 108 -14.72 -14.32 -21.84
C ASN A 108 -15.69 -13.97 -22.99
N LEU A 109 -15.41 -14.42 -24.22
CA LEU A 109 -16.32 -14.28 -25.35
C LEU A 109 -17.67 -14.97 -25.09
N ILE A 110 -17.65 -16.21 -24.62
CA ILE A 110 -18.86 -16.96 -24.26
C ILE A 110 -19.64 -16.24 -23.16
N LYS A 111 -18.97 -15.80 -22.09
CA LYS A 111 -19.61 -15.06 -20.99
C LYS A 111 -20.26 -13.75 -21.47
N ARG A 112 -19.57 -12.96 -22.29
CA ARG A 112 -20.10 -11.70 -22.84
C ARG A 112 -21.32 -11.94 -23.73
N SER A 113 -21.33 -13.01 -24.52
CA SER A 113 -22.47 -13.37 -25.37
C SER A 113 -23.71 -13.77 -24.55
N LYS A 114 -23.53 -14.50 -23.44
CA LYS A 114 -24.61 -14.94 -22.54
C LYS A 114 -25.19 -13.80 -21.70
N ARG A 115 -24.43 -12.72 -21.46
CA ARG A 115 -24.91 -11.54 -20.69
C ARG A 115 -25.80 -10.58 -21.48
N LYS A 116 -25.72 -10.54 -22.81
CA LYS A 116 -26.49 -9.61 -23.67
C LYS A 116 -27.94 -10.06 -23.92
N LEU A 117 -28.52 -10.88 -23.04
CA LEU A 117 -29.80 -11.56 -23.30
C LEU A 117 -30.99 -10.91 -22.61
N THR A 118 -31.94 -10.43 -23.43
CA THR A 118 -33.37 -10.29 -23.09
C THR A 118 -34.23 -11.37 -23.75
N THR A 119 -33.77 -12.04 -24.82
CA THR A 119 -34.45 -13.17 -25.47
C THR A 119 -33.46 -14.14 -26.17
N GLY A 120 -33.33 -15.38 -25.69
CA GLY A 120 -32.69 -16.54 -26.37
C GLY A 120 -31.18 -16.48 -26.72
N ALA A 121 -30.37 -17.40 -26.19
CA ALA A 121 -28.91 -17.42 -26.41
C ALA A 121 -28.49 -17.36 -27.90
N PRO A 122 -27.61 -16.41 -28.31
CA PRO A 122 -27.22 -16.26 -29.71
C PRO A 122 -26.43 -17.48 -30.19
N LYS A 123 -26.79 -18.06 -31.35
CA LYS A 123 -26.10 -19.25 -31.89
C LYS A 123 -24.65 -18.98 -32.36
N LYS A 124 -24.32 -17.72 -32.69
CA LYS A 124 -23.00 -17.29 -33.19
C LYS A 124 -22.49 -16.03 -32.46
N VAL A 125 -21.18 -15.92 -32.34
CA VAL A 125 -20.48 -14.77 -31.74
C VAL A 125 -19.59 -14.11 -32.79
N SER A 126 -19.59 -12.78 -32.83
CA SER A 126 -18.70 -11.99 -33.66
C SER A 126 -17.37 -11.78 -32.94
N ILE A 127 -16.27 -12.20 -33.57
CA ILE A 127 -14.90 -11.98 -33.11
C ILE A 127 -14.19 -11.01 -34.06
N GLU A 128 -13.32 -10.17 -33.49
CA GLU A 128 -12.49 -9.26 -34.26
C GLU A 128 -11.22 -9.97 -34.75
N ILE A 129 -10.87 -9.75 -36.01
CA ILE A 129 -9.71 -10.36 -36.68
C ILE A 129 -8.81 -9.26 -37.26
N HIS A 130 -7.50 -9.50 -37.25
CA HIS A 130 -6.48 -8.51 -37.61
C HIS A 130 -5.63 -9.00 -38.79
N SER A 131 -5.02 -8.07 -39.53
CA SER A 131 -4.10 -8.37 -40.63
C SER A 131 -2.89 -9.15 -40.17
N LEU A 132 -2.62 -10.29 -40.80
CA LEU A 132 -1.43 -11.09 -40.53
C LEU A 132 -0.24 -10.51 -41.29
N SER A 133 0.81 -10.14 -40.56
CA SER A 133 2.10 -9.75 -41.13
C SER A 133 3.12 -10.87 -40.89
N GLU A 134 3.96 -11.15 -41.90
CA GLU A 134 4.88 -12.30 -41.89
C GLU A 134 5.83 -12.29 -40.67
N ASN A 135 6.28 -11.11 -40.25
CA ASN A 135 7.15 -10.93 -39.08
C ASN A 135 6.46 -11.15 -37.72
N LYS A 136 5.13 -11.14 -37.67
CA LYS A 136 4.35 -11.36 -36.42
C LYS A 136 3.94 -12.82 -36.20
N VAL A 137 3.99 -13.66 -37.24
CA VAL A 137 3.48 -15.04 -37.19
C VAL A 137 4.10 -15.84 -36.03
N TYR A 138 5.43 -15.95 -35.99
CA TYR A 138 6.10 -16.76 -34.97
C TYR A 138 5.87 -16.23 -33.54
N PRO A 139 6.08 -14.92 -33.24
CA PRO A 139 5.78 -14.37 -31.92
C PRO A 139 4.34 -14.61 -31.45
N MET A 140 3.35 -14.40 -32.33
CA MET A 140 1.94 -14.61 -32.02
C MET A 140 1.64 -16.08 -31.70
N LEU A 141 2.17 -17.02 -32.49
CA LEU A 141 1.94 -18.45 -32.23
C LEU A 141 2.65 -18.90 -30.94
N MET A 142 3.83 -18.36 -30.64
CA MET A 142 4.53 -18.61 -29.38
C MET A 142 3.74 -18.07 -28.18
N ASP A 143 3.15 -16.88 -28.30
CA ASP A 143 2.24 -16.32 -27.31
C ASP A 143 1.04 -17.22 -27.06
N PHE A 144 0.40 -17.70 -28.14
CA PHE A 144 -0.72 -18.63 -28.04
C PHE A 144 -0.32 -19.89 -27.27
N ILE A 145 0.83 -20.51 -27.58
CA ILE A 145 1.30 -21.70 -26.86
C ILE A 145 1.48 -21.42 -25.37
N ASN A 146 2.15 -20.31 -25.02
CA ASN A 146 2.40 -19.94 -23.63
C ASN A 146 1.09 -19.68 -22.87
N SER A 147 0.21 -18.88 -23.45
CA SER A 147 -1.10 -18.56 -22.88
C SER A 147 -1.98 -19.79 -22.77
N SER A 148 -2.07 -20.61 -23.81
CA SER A 148 -2.83 -21.86 -23.83
C SER A 148 -2.41 -22.80 -22.69
N ARG A 149 -1.10 -23.02 -22.52
CA ARG A 149 -0.55 -23.88 -21.46
C ARG A 149 -0.92 -23.40 -20.06
N LYS A 150 -0.71 -22.11 -19.78
CA LYS A 150 -1.00 -21.53 -18.45
C LYS A 150 -2.49 -21.48 -18.14
N GLN A 151 -3.33 -21.39 -19.18
CA GLN A 151 -4.77 -21.23 -19.04
C GLN A 151 -5.55 -22.54 -19.16
N TYR A 152 -4.93 -23.64 -19.58
CA TYR A 152 -5.61 -24.91 -19.91
C TYR A 152 -6.49 -25.42 -18.75
N SER A 153 -5.91 -25.55 -17.56
CA SER A 153 -6.62 -26.01 -16.35
C SER A 153 -7.67 -25.01 -15.84
N PHE A 154 -7.68 -23.79 -16.36
CA PHE A 154 -8.59 -22.69 -16.00
C PHE A 154 -9.67 -22.42 -17.04
N ALA A 155 -9.70 -23.22 -18.11
CA ALA A 155 -10.63 -23.08 -19.23
C ALA A 155 -12.09 -23.07 -18.75
N THR A 156 -12.47 -24.01 -17.89
CA THR A 156 -13.87 -24.20 -17.42
C THR A 156 -14.06 -23.95 -15.93
N SER A 157 -12.99 -24.00 -15.12
CA SER A 157 -13.05 -23.75 -13.67
C SER A 157 -13.35 -22.29 -13.37
N ARG A 158 -13.78 -21.95 -12.15
CA ARG A 158 -13.93 -20.55 -11.73
C ARG A 158 -12.52 -19.98 -11.49
N GLY A 159 -12.08 -19.02 -12.30
CA GLY A 159 -10.73 -18.47 -12.22
C GLY A 159 -10.60 -17.44 -11.10
N LEU A 160 -9.36 -17.01 -10.86
CA LEU A 160 -9.05 -15.89 -9.99
C LEU A 160 -9.55 -14.58 -10.62
N THR A 161 -10.19 -13.75 -9.82
CA THR A 161 -10.74 -12.45 -10.23
C THR A 161 -10.08 -11.33 -9.43
N MET A 162 -10.08 -10.11 -9.98
CA MET A 162 -9.38 -8.95 -9.39
C MET A 162 -9.81 -8.66 -7.95
N ASP A 163 -11.07 -8.89 -7.59
CA ASP A 163 -11.65 -8.71 -6.25
C ASP A 163 -11.13 -9.70 -5.20
N LYS A 164 -10.45 -10.77 -5.64
CA LYS A 164 -9.90 -11.82 -4.76
C LYS A 164 -8.39 -11.78 -4.65
N LEU A 165 -7.75 -10.77 -5.20
CA LEU A 165 -6.31 -10.61 -5.07
C LEU A 165 -5.95 -10.14 -3.65
N PRO A 166 -4.79 -10.55 -3.12
CA PRO A 166 -4.26 -9.98 -1.88
C PRO A 166 -3.99 -8.47 -2.04
N LYS A 167 -3.76 -7.76 -0.94
CA LYS A 167 -3.52 -6.30 -0.95
C LYS A 167 -2.35 -5.89 -1.87
N GLU A 168 -1.29 -6.70 -1.94
CA GLU A 168 -0.10 -6.43 -2.76
C GLU A 168 0.29 -7.67 -3.58
N PRO A 169 -0.41 -7.96 -4.69
CA PRO A 169 -0.16 -9.15 -5.50
C PRO A 169 1.09 -8.97 -6.37
N LYS A 170 1.95 -9.99 -6.44
CA LYS A 170 2.97 -10.08 -7.48
C LYS A 170 2.32 -10.55 -8.77
N LEU A 171 2.24 -9.66 -9.76
CA LEU A 171 1.64 -9.94 -11.05
C LEU A 171 2.69 -10.00 -12.15
N LYS A 172 2.51 -10.93 -13.08
CA LYS A 172 3.26 -11.00 -14.34
C LYS A 172 2.28 -10.99 -15.50
N PHE A 173 2.68 -10.38 -16.61
CA PHE A 173 2.02 -10.55 -17.90
C PHE A 173 3.10 -10.60 -18.98
N TYR A 174 2.72 -11.02 -20.17
CA TYR A 174 3.64 -11.28 -21.26
C TYR A 174 3.12 -10.59 -22.51
N HIS A 175 4.03 -9.99 -23.26
CA HIS A 175 3.77 -9.46 -24.59
C HIS A 175 5.01 -9.68 -25.47
N TYR A 176 4.84 -9.57 -26.79
CA TYR A 176 5.95 -9.66 -27.73
C TYR A 176 6.22 -8.31 -28.36
N GLY A 177 7.50 -7.95 -28.43
CA GLY A 177 7.99 -6.69 -28.96
C GLY A 177 9.52 -6.63 -28.95
N LYS A 178 10.07 -5.63 -29.62
CA LYS A 178 11.49 -5.25 -29.53
C LYS A 178 11.81 -4.55 -28.21
N SER A 179 10.83 -3.90 -27.59
CA SER A 179 10.99 -3.24 -26.30
C SER A 179 9.72 -3.32 -25.45
N PRO A 180 9.79 -3.06 -24.14
CA PRO A 180 8.60 -3.05 -23.27
C PRO A 180 7.49 -2.09 -23.71
N ILE A 181 7.80 -1.03 -24.46
CA ILE A 181 6.80 -0.03 -24.90
C ILE A 181 5.86 -0.58 -25.98
N ASP A 182 6.31 -1.59 -26.71
CA ASP A 182 5.55 -2.21 -27.80
C ASP A 182 4.30 -2.94 -27.28
N VAL A 183 4.15 -3.05 -25.94
CA VAL A 183 2.93 -3.52 -25.29
C VAL A 183 1.70 -2.72 -25.72
N PHE A 184 1.84 -1.42 -26.01
CA PHE A 184 0.74 -0.57 -26.44
C PHE A 184 0.22 -0.93 -27.83
N ASP A 185 1.11 -1.22 -28.78
CA ASP A 185 0.72 -1.69 -30.11
C ASP A 185 0.23 -3.14 -30.04
N TYR A 186 0.87 -3.97 -29.21
CA TYR A 186 0.54 -5.38 -29.04
C TYR A 186 -0.91 -5.57 -28.54
N GLN A 187 -1.32 -4.79 -27.53
CA GLN A 187 -2.66 -4.92 -26.93
C GLN A 187 -3.83 -4.47 -27.83
N GLU A 188 -3.55 -3.80 -28.95
CA GLU A 188 -4.57 -3.45 -29.95
C GLU A 188 -4.96 -4.67 -30.81
N GLU A 189 -4.07 -5.65 -30.94
CA GLU A 189 -4.31 -6.90 -31.70
C GLU A 189 -4.55 -8.11 -30.78
N HIS A 190 -3.99 -8.09 -29.57
CA HIS A 190 -3.94 -9.23 -28.66
C HIS A 190 -4.56 -8.91 -27.29
N GLU A 191 -5.27 -9.87 -26.71
CA GLU A 191 -5.69 -9.76 -25.31
C GLU A 191 -4.51 -10.06 -24.39
N LEU A 192 -4.26 -9.19 -23.41
CA LEU A 192 -3.26 -9.40 -22.37
C LEU A 192 -3.89 -10.05 -21.15
N PHE A 193 -3.22 -11.06 -20.59
CA PHE A 193 -3.63 -11.71 -19.34
C PHE A 193 -2.55 -11.52 -18.28
N ALA A 194 -2.98 -11.13 -17.08
CA ALA A 194 -2.12 -11.12 -15.90
C ALA A 194 -2.17 -12.48 -15.18
N TYR A 195 -1.06 -12.82 -14.55
CA TYR A 195 -0.87 -14.02 -13.75
C TYR A 195 -0.38 -13.61 -12.38
N MET A 196 -1.08 -14.03 -11.33
CA MET A 196 -0.62 -13.91 -9.96
C MET A 196 0.46 -14.96 -9.71
N VAL A 197 1.60 -14.54 -9.19
CA VAL A 197 2.67 -15.43 -8.78
C VAL A 197 2.41 -15.83 -7.33
N ASP A 198 2.21 -17.11 -7.10
CA ASP A 198 2.17 -17.67 -5.75
C ASP A 198 3.57 -17.61 -5.13
N ASP A 199 3.71 -16.97 -3.97
CA ASP A 199 5.01 -16.70 -3.35
C ASP A 199 5.70 -17.98 -2.83
N ASP A 200 4.92 -18.98 -2.43
CA ASP A 200 5.44 -20.23 -1.88
C ASP A 200 5.90 -21.20 -2.97
N THR A 201 5.14 -21.31 -4.06
CA THR A 201 5.38 -22.30 -5.12
C THR A 201 5.95 -21.72 -6.41
N GLY A 202 5.89 -20.40 -6.60
CA GLY A 202 6.23 -19.72 -7.84
C GLY A 202 5.25 -19.97 -8.99
N ILE A 203 4.13 -20.65 -8.74
CA ILE A 203 3.12 -20.98 -9.76
C ILE A 203 2.42 -19.71 -10.24
N GLU A 204 2.27 -19.60 -11.56
CA GLU A 204 1.55 -18.50 -12.20
C GLU A 204 0.07 -18.86 -12.37
N ILE A 205 -0.80 -18.25 -11.55
CA ILE A 205 -2.24 -18.45 -11.57
C ILE A 205 -2.88 -17.34 -12.44
N PRO A 206 -3.56 -17.68 -13.56
CA PRO A 206 -4.11 -16.67 -14.44
C PRO A 206 -5.30 -15.94 -13.82
N ILE A 207 -5.33 -14.62 -14.02
CA ILE A 207 -6.48 -13.77 -13.75
C ILE A 207 -7.45 -13.88 -14.93
N GLU A 208 -8.71 -14.13 -14.64
CA GLU A 208 -9.68 -14.54 -15.65
C GLU A 208 -9.98 -13.45 -16.70
N ASN A 209 -9.97 -12.19 -16.29
CA ASN A 209 -10.28 -11.06 -17.15
C ASN A 209 -9.01 -10.54 -17.83
N PRO A 210 -9.07 -10.17 -19.13
CA PRO A 210 -7.95 -9.52 -19.77
C PRO A 210 -7.70 -8.15 -19.15
N ILE A 211 -6.43 -7.74 -19.14
CA ILE A 211 -5.99 -6.44 -18.67
C ILE A 211 -5.73 -5.50 -19.85
N LYS A 212 -5.68 -4.20 -19.57
CA LYS A 212 -5.20 -3.18 -20.52
C LYS A 212 -4.12 -2.37 -19.83
N ILE A 213 -2.97 -2.24 -20.51
CA ILE A 213 -1.88 -1.39 -20.04
C ILE A 213 -2.21 0.05 -20.46
N VAL A 214 -2.44 0.90 -19.47
CA VAL A 214 -2.79 2.32 -19.67
C VAL A 214 -1.59 3.25 -19.56
N GLU A 215 -0.52 2.78 -18.92
CA GLU A 215 0.69 3.54 -18.64
C GLU A 215 1.86 2.56 -18.39
N THR A 216 3.07 2.97 -18.76
CA THR A 216 4.31 2.32 -18.33
C THR A 216 5.19 3.35 -17.66
N ALA A 217 5.88 2.97 -16.58
CA ALA A 217 6.74 3.88 -15.81
C ALA A 217 8.15 3.27 -15.66
N GLU A 218 9.18 4.07 -15.94
CA GLU A 218 10.59 3.69 -15.75
C GLU A 218 11.32 4.74 -14.92
N LYS A 219 12.14 4.29 -13.96
CA LYS A 219 13.09 5.20 -13.30
C LYS A 219 14.17 5.60 -14.29
N THR A 220 14.59 6.86 -14.24
CA THR A 220 15.62 7.40 -15.13
C THR A 220 16.78 7.96 -14.34
N ASP A 221 17.93 8.08 -14.99
CA ASP A 221 19.12 8.77 -14.45
C ASP A 221 19.08 10.29 -14.73
N LEU A 222 17.91 10.83 -15.08
CA LEU A 222 17.75 12.25 -15.37
C LEU A 222 17.79 13.07 -14.08
N THR A 223 18.43 14.23 -14.14
CA THR A 223 18.40 15.23 -13.08
C THR A 223 17.56 16.42 -13.51
N PHE A 224 16.63 16.84 -12.67
CA PHE A 224 15.80 18.01 -12.91
C PHE A 224 16.22 19.14 -11.97
N THR A 225 16.66 20.27 -12.53
CA THR A 225 17.20 21.38 -11.76
C THR A 225 16.41 22.66 -12.00
N ILE A 226 15.97 23.29 -10.91
CA ILE A 226 15.35 24.63 -10.89
C ILE A 226 16.27 25.53 -10.05
N GLY A 227 16.99 26.45 -10.69
CA GLY A 227 17.98 27.28 -9.99
C GLY A 227 18.97 26.41 -9.20
N ASN A 228 18.90 26.50 -7.87
CA ASN A 228 19.73 25.72 -6.95
C ASN A 228 19.13 24.37 -6.51
N TYR A 229 17.86 24.09 -6.80
CA TYR A 229 17.19 22.84 -6.43
C TYR A 229 17.45 21.77 -7.48
N THR A 230 17.97 20.61 -7.06
CA THR A 230 18.20 19.47 -7.96
C THR A 230 17.46 18.23 -7.48
N ILE A 231 16.54 17.73 -8.31
CA ILE A 231 15.71 16.55 -8.07
C ILE A 231 16.21 15.41 -8.96
N LYS A 232 16.63 14.30 -8.34
CA LYS A 232 17.11 13.09 -9.04
C LYS A 232 16.02 12.03 -9.24
N ASN A 233 14.91 12.14 -8.51
CA ASN A 233 13.80 11.22 -8.63
C ASN A 233 12.94 11.59 -9.83
N VAL A 234 13.37 11.19 -11.03
CA VAL A 234 12.65 11.41 -12.29
C VAL A 234 12.19 10.07 -12.86
N VAL A 235 10.87 9.90 -12.93
CA VAL A 235 10.21 8.73 -13.52
C VAL A 235 9.65 9.12 -14.88
N ARG A 236 9.99 8.36 -15.92
CA ARG A 236 9.41 8.56 -17.25
C ARG A 236 8.20 7.66 -17.40
N CYS A 237 7.06 8.29 -17.62
CA CYS A 237 5.79 7.66 -17.92
C CYS A 237 5.50 7.74 -19.42
N ARG A 238 5.03 6.65 -20.02
CA ARG A 238 4.62 6.60 -21.43
C ARG A 238 3.20 6.06 -21.53
N PHE A 239 2.45 6.59 -22.50
CA PHE A 239 1.02 6.31 -22.68
C PHE A 239 0.72 5.70 -24.07
N PRO A 240 -0.40 4.97 -24.23
CA PRO A 240 -0.79 4.34 -25.50
C PRO A 240 -0.94 5.30 -26.69
N ASN A 241 -1.20 6.59 -26.43
CA ASN A 241 -1.33 7.60 -27.47
C ASN A 241 0.02 8.16 -27.96
N GLY A 242 1.14 7.60 -27.48
CA GLY A 242 2.50 8.06 -27.81
C GLY A 242 3.04 9.16 -26.88
N ASN A 243 2.21 9.71 -25.99
CA ASN A 243 2.65 10.77 -25.08
C ASN A 243 3.71 10.27 -24.09
N VAL A 244 4.65 11.15 -23.76
CA VAL A 244 5.67 10.93 -22.73
C VAL A 244 5.56 12.03 -21.68
N GLU A 245 5.53 11.62 -20.41
CA GLU A 245 5.54 12.49 -19.23
C GLU A 245 6.75 12.14 -18.35
N LEU A 246 7.42 13.16 -17.82
CA LEU A 246 8.40 12.99 -16.74
C LEU A 246 7.74 13.42 -15.43
N GLN A 247 7.57 12.48 -14.51
CA GLN A 247 7.15 12.76 -13.13
C GLN A 247 8.40 13.02 -12.29
N ILE A 248 8.47 14.20 -11.69
CA ILE A 248 9.66 14.71 -11.01
C ILE A 248 9.32 14.98 -9.54
N GLY A 249 9.93 14.19 -8.65
CA GLY A 249 9.56 14.22 -7.23
C GLY A 249 8.07 13.94 -7.04
N SER A 250 7.44 14.62 -6.09
CA SER A 250 6.00 14.52 -5.84
C SER A 250 5.17 15.68 -6.40
N GLY A 251 5.82 16.73 -6.89
CA GLY A 251 5.16 18.01 -7.19
C GLY A 251 5.08 18.39 -8.67
N PHE A 252 5.92 17.83 -9.54
CA PHE A 252 6.09 18.32 -10.90
C PHE A 252 5.91 17.23 -11.95
N LYS A 253 5.30 17.60 -13.08
CA LYS A 253 5.12 16.75 -14.25
C LYS A 253 5.48 17.54 -15.50
N LEU A 254 6.37 17.00 -16.32
CA LEU A 254 6.81 17.61 -17.57
C LEU A 254 6.31 16.78 -18.75
N GLN A 255 5.47 17.37 -19.60
CA GLN A 255 4.95 16.72 -20.80
C GLN A 255 5.54 17.38 -22.05
N ALA A 256 6.00 16.58 -23.00
CA ALA A 256 6.41 17.08 -24.31
C ALA A 256 5.20 17.17 -25.25
N ASP A 257 4.99 18.34 -25.84
CA ASP A 257 4.05 18.54 -26.94
C ASP A 257 4.83 18.53 -28.26
N GLU A 258 4.90 17.37 -28.92
CA GLU A 258 5.65 17.18 -30.16
C GLU A 258 5.15 18.09 -31.30
N LYS A 259 3.84 18.39 -31.35
CA LYS A 259 3.27 19.24 -32.40
C LYS A 259 3.65 20.70 -32.22
N ALA A 260 3.69 21.16 -30.97
CA ALA A 260 4.09 22.52 -30.64
C ALA A 260 5.61 22.69 -30.52
N GLY A 261 6.37 21.60 -30.41
CA GLY A 261 7.81 21.64 -30.12
C GLY A 261 8.11 22.26 -28.76
N LYS A 262 7.20 22.14 -27.78
CA LYS A 262 7.28 22.80 -26.48
C LYS A 262 7.05 21.82 -25.34
N PHE A 263 7.60 22.13 -24.18
CA PHE A 263 7.32 21.41 -22.95
C PHE A 263 6.24 22.14 -22.13
N ARG A 264 5.27 21.37 -21.63
CA ARG A 264 4.27 21.84 -20.68
C ARG A 264 4.66 21.36 -19.29
N LEU A 265 4.77 22.31 -18.35
CA LEU A 265 4.99 22.02 -16.95
C LEU A 265 3.65 22.04 -16.22
N ASN A 266 3.28 20.90 -15.66
CA ASN A 266 2.20 20.80 -14.70
C ASN A 266 2.79 20.66 -13.30
N TYR A 267 2.13 21.26 -12.32
CA TYR A 267 2.50 21.14 -10.92
C TYR A 267 1.25 20.83 -10.09
N SER A 268 1.46 20.12 -9.00
CA SER A 268 0.43 19.83 -8.00
C SER A 268 1.08 19.89 -6.63
N ARG A 269 0.45 20.57 -5.68
CA ARG A 269 0.94 20.61 -4.30
C ARG A 269 0.92 19.18 -3.72
N PRO A 270 2.06 18.64 -3.28
CA PRO A 270 2.11 17.36 -2.57
C PRO A 270 1.27 17.38 -1.29
N ASP A 271 0.76 16.22 -0.89
CA ASP A 271 -0.02 16.08 0.34
C ASP A 271 0.86 16.10 1.59
N LEU A 272 2.12 15.67 1.52
CA LEU A 272 3.02 15.69 2.67
C LEU A 272 3.62 17.09 2.89
N LEU A 273 3.59 17.58 4.14
CA LEU A 273 4.01 18.95 4.50
C LEU A 273 5.43 19.27 4.04
N ASN A 274 6.41 18.41 4.31
CA ASN A 274 7.80 18.69 3.92
C ASN A 274 7.96 18.73 2.40
N GLN A 275 7.26 17.84 1.69
CA GLN A 275 7.27 17.83 0.22
C GLN A 275 6.57 19.05 -0.36
N SER A 276 5.49 19.50 0.28
CA SER A 276 4.75 20.71 -0.08
C SER A 276 5.61 21.97 0.07
N ILE A 277 6.34 22.08 1.18
CA ILE A 277 7.30 23.17 1.42
C ILE A 277 8.36 23.20 0.31
N GLU A 278 9.02 22.06 0.05
CA GLU A 278 10.07 21.99 -0.98
C GLU A 278 9.53 22.24 -2.40
N CYS A 279 8.33 21.75 -2.72
CA CYS A 279 7.67 22.04 -3.98
C CYS A 279 7.36 23.54 -4.14
N THR A 280 6.90 24.20 -3.08
CA THR A 280 6.54 25.63 -3.09
C THR A 280 7.79 26.49 -3.25
N LYS A 281 8.88 26.18 -2.53
CA LYS A 281 10.18 26.82 -2.72
C LYS A 281 10.73 26.65 -4.14
N ALA A 282 10.61 25.45 -4.70
CA ALA A 282 11.02 25.19 -6.08
C ALA A 282 10.18 25.99 -7.10
N LEU A 283 8.89 26.18 -6.85
CA LEU A 283 8.03 27.06 -7.67
C LEU A 283 8.42 28.54 -7.55
N GLN A 284 8.80 29.02 -6.36
CA GLN A 284 9.31 30.39 -6.19
C GLN A 284 10.63 30.59 -6.96
N GLU A 285 11.53 29.61 -6.90
CA GLU A 285 12.77 29.68 -7.68
C GLU A 285 12.48 29.66 -9.18
N LEU A 286 11.47 28.89 -9.60
CA LEU A 286 11.03 28.88 -10.99
C LEU A 286 10.43 30.23 -11.43
N GLN A 287 9.72 30.96 -10.56
CA GLN A 287 9.27 32.34 -10.83
C GLN A 287 10.46 33.27 -11.13
N ASN A 288 11.56 33.11 -10.39
CA ASN A 288 12.75 33.96 -10.52
C ASN A 288 13.58 33.61 -11.75
N VAL A 289 13.83 32.32 -11.97
CA VAL A 289 14.77 31.83 -12.99
C VAL A 289 14.08 31.66 -14.35
N GLY A 290 12.79 31.31 -14.37
CA GLY A 290 11.97 31.21 -15.58
C GLY A 290 12.25 30.00 -16.48
N TYR A 291 13.15 29.10 -16.08
CA TYR A 291 13.51 27.90 -16.84
C TYR A 291 13.89 26.76 -15.90
N VAL A 292 13.94 25.54 -16.44
CA VAL A 292 14.53 24.38 -15.76
C VAL A 292 15.66 23.79 -16.58
N LYS A 293 16.51 22.99 -15.95
CA LYS A 293 17.49 22.15 -16.65
C LYS A 293 17.12 20.69 -16.46
N LEU A 294 17.08 19.95 -17.57
CA LEU A 294 17.04 18.50 -17.56
C LEU A 294 18.44 18.01 -17.93
N ASN A 295 19.15 17.42 -16.97
CA ASN A 295 20.61 17.29 -17.00
C ASN A 295 21.25 18.66 -17.25
N GLU A 296 21.91 18.83 -18.39
CA GLU A 296 22.54 20.09 -18.81
C GLU A 296 21.66 20.90 -19.79
N ALA A 297 20.61 20.28 -20.34
CA ALA A 297 19.76 20.90 -21.35
C ALA A 297 18.78 21.89 -20.69
N LYS A 298 18.84 23.15 -21.12
CA LYS A 298 17.91 24.19 -20.71
C LYS A 298 16.55 23.97 -21.38
N ILE A 299 15.51 23.87 -20.57
CA ILE A 299 14.12 23.80 -21.02
C ILE A 299 13.45 25.12 -20.65
N GLU A 300 13.10 25.88 -21.68
CA GLU A 300 12.27 27.08 -21.55
C GLU A 300 10.81 26.71 -21.77
N PHE A 301 9.93 27.30 -20.96
CA PHE A 301 8.50 27.05 -21.03
C PHE A 301 7.81 28.04 -21.94
N ASP A 302 6.61 27.69 -22.40
CA ASP A 302 5.75 28.69 -23.00
C ASP A 302 5.36 29.77 -21.96
N PRO A 303 5.15 31.04 -22.39
CA PRO A 303 4.81 32.12 -21.47
C PRO A 303 3.56 31.84 -20.62
N GLN A 304 2.56 31.12 -21.14
CA GLN A 304 1.31 30.86 -20.42
C GLN A 304 1.53 29.91 -19.23
N SER A 305 2.46 28.97 -19.35
CA SER A 305 2.88 28.10 -18.23
C SER A 305 3.55 28.89 -17.11
N LEU A 306 4.36 29.91 -17.44
CA LEU A 306 5.01 30.78 -16.46
C LEU A 306 4.05 31.82 -15.85
N ASP A 307 3.12 32.37 -16.65
CA ASP A 307 2.17 33.38 -16.18
C ASP A 307 1.24 32.83 -15.11
N LYS A 308 0.77 31.57 -15.25
CA LYS A 308 0.03 30.87 -14.18
C LYS A 308 0.78 30.81 -12.87
N ILE A 309 2.11 30.69 -12.94
CA ILE A 309 2.95 30.60 -11.76
C ILE A 309 3.15 31.99 -11.15
N LYS A 310 3.31 33.05 -11.96
CA LYS A 310 3.44 34.43 -11.48
C LYS A 310 2.22 34.92 -10.69
N ASP A 311 1.03 34.48 -11.08
CA ASP A 311 -0.23 34.87 -10.41
C ASP A 311 -0.43 34.18 -9.06
N MET A 312 0.39 33.18 -8.71
CA MET A 312 0.28 32.49 -7.43
C MET A 312 0.93 33.26 -6.29
N ASN A 313 0.23 33.35 -5.16
CA ASN A 313 0.77 33.89 -3.92
C ASN A 313 1.66 32.86 -3.19
N LEU A 314 2.75 32.45 -3.83
CA LEU A 314 3.63 31.40 -3.30
C LEU A 314 4.30 31.78 -1.97
N SER A 315 4.52 33.07 -1.74
CA SER A 315 5.09 33.56 -0.47
C SER A 315 4.12 33.34 0.69
N GLU A 316 2.85 33.71 0.54
CA GLU A 316 1.82 33.46 1.57
C GLU A 316 1.62 31.95 1.79
N GLN A 317 1.56 31.16 0.71
CA GLN A 317 1.45 29.70 0.82
C GLN A 317 2.64 29.08 1.56
N LEU A 318 3.86 29.54 1.26
CA LEU A 318 5.05 29.06 1.95
C LEU A 318 5.02 29.45 3.43
N ASP A 319 4.63 30.69 3.75
CA ASP A 319 4.52 31.17 5.13
C ASP A 319 3.50 30.34 5.93
N GLU A 320 2.34 30.01 5.36
CA GLU A 320 1.35 29.14 5.98
C GLU A 320 1.93 27.74 6.27
N LEU A 321 2.61 27.13 5.29
CA LEU A 321 3.22 25.81 5.46
C LEU A 321 4.34 25.84 6.52
N LEU A 322 5.17 26.88 6.53
CA LEU A 322 6.23 27.07 7.51
C LEU A 322 5.68 27.33 8.92
N GLN A 323 4.54 28.00 9.06
CA GLN A 323 3.86 28.16 10.35
C GLN A 323 3.43 26.80 10.91
N VAL A 324 2.84 25.93 10.06
CA VAL A 324 2.50 24.56 10.47
C VAL A 324 3.76 23.81 10.88
N SER A 325 4.81 23.82 10.04
CA SER A 325 6.09 23.15 10.32
C SER A 325 6.70 23.60 11.65
N THR A 326 6.81 24.91 11.85
CA THR A 326 7.37 25.51 13.07
C THR A 326 6.56 25.14 14.31
N PHE A 327 5.23 25.11 14.20
CA PHE A 327 4.38 24.69 15.31
C PHE A 327 4.62 23.21 15.66
N MET A 328 4.66 22.32 14.66
CA MET A 328 4.91 20.89 14.86
C MET A 328 6.26 20.63 15.54
N GLU A 329 7.32 21.32 15.08
CA GLU A 329 8.65 21.26 15.68
C GLU A 329 8.65 21.73 17.14
N LYS A 330 8.02 22.87 17.44
CA LYS A 330 7.91 23.40 18.81
C LYS A 330 7.19 22.45 19.76
N MET A 331 6.22 21.68 19.26
CA MET A 331 5.48 20.70 20.04
C MET A 331 6.16 19.31 20.08
N GLY A 332 7.34 19.16 19.48
CA GLY A 332 8.09 17.90 19.49
C GLY A 332 7.54 16.81 18.55
N VAL A 333 6.69 17.17 17.59
CA VAL A 333 6.08 16.21 16.66
C VAL A 333 7.10 15.78 15.60
N LYS A 334 7.51 14.51 15.64
CA LYS A 334 8.47 13.92 14.69
C LYS A 334 7.83 13.29 13.45
N LYS A 335 6.51 13.14 13.46
CA LYS A 335 5.73 12.48 12.41
C LYS A 335 5.57 13.40 11.20
N GLU A 336 5.68 12.84 10.00
CA GLU A 336 5.37 13.57 8.76
C GLU A 336 3.88 13.94 8.72
N ILE A 337 3.59 15.20 8.41
CA ILE A 337 2.21 15.72 8.39
C ILE A 337 1.58 15.53 7.01
N ASP A 338 0.41 14.91 7.00
CA ASP A 338 -0.41 14.71 5.81
C ASP A 338 -1.46 15.82 5.69
N LEU A 339 -1.20 16.77 4.80
CA LEU A 339 -2.06 17.92 4.53
C LEU A 339 -3.40 17.54 3.88
N SER A 340 -3.53 16.33 3.30
CA SER A 340 -4.83 15.85 2.80
C SER A 340 -5.84 15.67 3.95
N LEU A 341 -5.34 15.48 5.17
CA LEU A 341 -6.13 15.36 6.40
C LEU A 341 -6.26 16.69 7.15
N PHE A 342 -5.68 17.78 6.64
CA PHE A 342 -5.76 19.12 7.25
C PHE A 342 -7.09 19.80 6.90
N ASP A 343 -8.12 19.43 7.66
CA ASP A 343 -9.48 19.98 7.54
C ASP A 343 -9.68 21.30 8.32
N ASN A 344 -10.86 21.90 8.19
CA ASN A 344 -11.24 23.11 8.93
C ASN A 344 -11.12 22.94 10.46
N GLN A 345 -11.30 21.73 10.98
CA GLN A 345 -11.12 21.45 12.40
C GLN A 345 -9.64 21.49 12.78
N SER A 346 -8.76 20.97 11.92
CA SER A 346 -7.30 21.04 12.08
C SER A 346 -6.83 22.48 12.09
N GLN A 347 -7.35 23.34 11.21
CA GLN A 347 -7.04 24.77 11.21
C GLN A 347 -7.45 25.45 12.52
N ARG A 348 -8.67 25.18 13.02
CA ARG A 348 -9.17 25.72 14.30
C ARG A 348 -8.33 25.23 15.47
N ASN A 349 -8.00 23.93 15.50
CA ASN A 349 -7.19 23.33 16.54
C ASN A 349 -5.77 23.88 16.54
N LEU A 350 -5.16 24.05 15.35
CA LEU A 350 -3.84 24.67 15.22
C LEU A 350 -3.84 26.09 15.75
N TYR A 351 -4.83 26.92 15.37
CA TYR A 351 -4.97 28.27 15.89
C TYR A 351 -5.14 28.28 17.42
N PHE A 352 -6.01 27.42 17.95
CA PHE A 352 -6.28 27.30 19.38
C PHE A 352 -5.03 26.87 20.18
N LEU A 353 -4.34 25.84 19.70
CA LEU A 353 -3.09 25.34 20.30
C LEU A 353 -1.96 26.36 20.20
N ASN A 354 -1.75 26.99 19.04
CA ASN A 354 -0.70 28.00 18.87
C ASN A 354 -0.95 29.22 19.76
N LYS A 355 -2.19 29.70 19.83
CA LYS A 355 -2.58 30.81 20.69
C LYS A 355 -2.31 30.51 22.17
N GLY A 356 -2.71 29.33 22.65
CA GLY A 356 -2.54 28.98 24.06
C GLY A 356 -1.12 28.55 24.43
N LEU A 357 -0.50 27.66 23.65
CA LEU A 357 0.77 27.01 24.01
C LEU A 357 2.01 27.74 23.52
N VAL A 358 1.92 28.47 22.40
CA VAL A 358 3.08 29.18 21.83
C VAL A 358 3.05 30.66 22.19
N LEU A 359 1.89 31.32 22.09
CA LEU A 359 1.76 32.73 22.46
C LEU A 359 1.48 32.94 23.96
N GLY A 360 1.07 31.90 24.70
CA GLY A 360 0.72 31.99 26.12
C GLY A 360 -0.54 32.81 26.39
N GLU A 361 -1.38 33.02 25.38
CA GLU A 361 -2.58 33.82 25.48
C GLU A 361 -3.76 33.02 26.05
N LYS A 362 -4.73 33.72 26.63
CA LYS A 362 -5.99 33.10 27.04
C LYS A 362 -6.78 32.65 25.82
N VAL A 363 -7.37 31.47 25.93
CA VAL A 363 -8.21 30.88 24.89
C VAL A 363 -9.66 30.85 25.34
N SER A 364 -10.57 31.09 24.40
CA SER A 364 -12.00 31.01 24.64
C SER A 364 -12.49 29.59 24.39
N SER A 365 -13.21 29.03 25.36
CA SER A 365 -13.86 27.72 25.24
C SER A 365 -15.14 27.68 26.07
N ASN A 366 -16.06 26.82 25.68
CA ASN A 366 -17.31 26.51 26.35
C ASN A 366 -17.17 25.48 27.48
N TYR A 367 -15.93 25.14 27.86
CA TYR A 367 -15.66 24.34 29.05
C TYR A 367 -15.90 25.14 30.33
N ASP A 368 -16.53 24.51 31.30
CA ASP A 368 -16.84 24.99 32.66
C ASP A 368 -15.92 24.39 33.73
N GLU A 369 -15.01 23.51 33.34
CA GLU A 369 -14.02 22.87 34.21
C GLU A 369 -12.67 22.72 33.52
N SER A 370 -11.63 22.48 34.34
CA SER A 370 -10.29 22.17 33.84
C SER A 370 -10.22 20.70 33.43
N LYS A 371 -9.62 20.40 32.27
CA LYS A 371 -9.57 19.02 31.77
C LYS A 371 -8.47 18.78 30.76
N LEU A 372 -8.13 17.50 30.57
CA LEU A 372 -7.24 17.06 29.52
C LEU A 372 -7.95 17.14 28.15
N LEU A 373 -7.31 17.80 27.19
CA LEU A 373 -7.82 17.96 25.83
C LEU A 373 -7.08 17.05 24.85
N HIS A 374 -7.87 16.40 23.99
CA HIS A 374 -7.41 15.59 22.88
C HIS A 374 -7.71 16.36 21.59
N LEU A 375 -6.68 16.94 20.98
CA LEU A 375 -6.82 17.74 19.78
C LEU A 375 -6.06 17.11 18.62
N ARG A 376 -6.61 17.23 17.41
CA ARG A 376 -5.99 16.71 16.19
C ARG A 376 -5.68 17.85 15.24
N VAL A 377 -4.47 17.86 14.68
CA VAL A 377 -4.11 18.70 13.54
C VAL A 377 -3.61 17.78 12.44
N ALA A 378 -4.38 17.66 11.36
CA ALA A 378 -4.15 16.67 10.31
C ALA A 378 -4.09 15.23 10.87
N ASN A 379 -2.97 14.55 10.69
CA ASN A 379 -2.70 13.21 11.21
C ASN A 379 -1.94 13.21 12.55
N ALA A 380 -1.68 14.37 13.16
CA ALA A 380 -1.01 14.48 14.46
C ALA A 380 -2.01 14.71 15.61
N ASN A 381 -1.80 14.02 16.73
CA ASN A 381 -2.64 14.12 17.92
C ASN A 381 -1.87 14.76 19.08
N PHE A 382 -2.54 15.70 19.75
CA PHE A 382 -1.98 16.52 20.81
C PHE A 382 -2.76 16.30 22.10
N LEU A 383 -2.01 16.16 23.19
CA LEU A 383 -2.51 16.19 24.55
C LEU A 383 -2.00 17.44 25.26
N THR A 384 -2.93 18.20 25.82
CA THR A 384 -2.68 19.42 26.59
C THR A 384 -3.74 19.58 27.67
N PHE A 385 -3.41 20.23 28.77
CA PHE A 385 -4.36 20.50 29.84
C PHE A 385 -4.98 21.89 29.67
N TYR A 386 -6.30 21.97 29.67
CA TYR A 386 -7.03 23.23 29.73
C TYR A 386 -7.29 23.58 31.19
N GLN A 387 -6.72 24.69 31.65
CA GLN A 387 -7.01 25.28 32.94
C GLN A 387 -8.17 26.27 32.78
N PHE A 388 -9.31 25.94 33.36
CA PHE A 388 -10.48 26.81 33.40
C PHE A 388 -10.25 27.99 34.35
N GLU A 389 -10.56 29.20 33.89
CA GLU A 389 -10.59 30.39 34.74
C GLU A 389 -12.03 30.90 34.94
N LYS A 390 -12.78 31.07 33.84
CA LYS A 390 -14.19 31.46 33.82
C LYS A 390 -14.82 31.11 32.47
N THR A 391 -16.15 31.24 32.36
CA THR A 391 -16.86 31.02 31.09
C THR A 391 -16.19 31.78 29.93
N ASN A 392 -15.90 31.07 28.83
CA ASN A 392 -15.22 31.60 27.64
C ASN A 392 -13.77 32.11 27.89
N SER A 393 -13.10 31.67 28.94
CA SER A 393 -11.71 32.05 29.23
C SER A 393 -10.97 30.97 30.02
N GLY A 394 -9.90 30.45 29.44
CA GLY A 394 -8.95 29.59 30.14
C GLY A 394 -7.56 29.65 29.53
N ARG A 395 -6.64 28.84 30.06
CA ARG A 395 -5.27 28.73 29.59
C ARG A 395 -4.98 27.31 29.14
N LEU A 396 -4.17 27.17 28.11
CA LEU A 396 -3.60 25.87 27.75
C LEU A 396 -2.26 25.72 28.44
N ILE A 397 -2.07 24.57 29.06
CA ILE A 397 -0.86 24.19 29.76
C ILE A 397 -0.16 23.13 28.93
N ASN A 398 1.11 23.38 28.61
CA ASN A 398 1.95 22.34 28.04
C ASN A 398 2.39 21.41 29.17
N ILE A 399 1.68 20.29 29.33
CA ILE A 399 1.90 19.32 30.40
C ILE A 399 3.31 18.71 30.40
N PHE A 400 4.03 18.77 29.28
CA PHE A 400 5.41 18.30 29.16
C PHE A 400 6.44 19.34 29.58
N LEU A 401 6.12 20.63 29.49
CA LEU A 401 7.01 21.70 29.97
C LEU A 401 6.72 22.08 31.42
N GLU A 402 5.45 22.18 31.76
CA GLU A 402 5.00 22.68 33.07
C GLU A 402 4.84 21.56 34.09
N THR A 403 4.47 20.33 33.66
CA THR A 403 4.28 19.15 34.52
C THR A 403 3.48 19.48 35.80
N PRO A 404 2.19 19.86 35.66
CA PRO A 404 1.39 20.35 36.78
C PRO A 404 1.25 19.30 37.89
N TRP A 405 1.10 19.78 39.12
CA TRP A 405 0.83 18.91 40.28
C TRP A 405 -0.59 18.36 40.21
N CYS A 406 -0.74 17.06 40.44
CA CYS A 406 -2.02 16.38 40.47
C CYS A 406 -2.21 15.65 41.79
N LYS A 407 -3.45 15.66 42.29
CA LYS A 407 -3.88 14.87 43.44
C LYS A 407 -4.97 13.93 43.03
N LYS A 408 -4.90 12.69 43.49
CA LYS A 408 -5.91 11.65 43.30
C LYS A 408 -6.62 11.40 44.62
N GLY A 409 -7.94 11.58 44.63
CA GLY A 409 -8.79 11.33 45.79
C GLY A 409 -10.24 11.14 45.37
N ASP A 410 -11.08 10.68 46.30
CA ASP A 410 -12.49 10.38 46.01
C ASP A 410 -13.36 11.64 45.91
N SER A 411 -12.83 12.79 46.35
CA SER A 411 -13.48 14.10 46.24
C SER A 411 -12.49 15.26 46.13
N ILE A 412 -12.99 16.46 45.79
CA ILE A 412 -12.18 17.69 45.63
C ILE A 412 -11.46 18.09 46.93
N VAL A 413 -12.03 17.76 48.08
CA VAL A 413 -11.43 18.00 49.40
C VAL A 413 -11.30 16.65 50.09
N ASP A 414 -10.24 15.93 49.73
CA ASP A 414 -9.88 14.66 50.35
C ASP A 414 -8.54 14.82 51.08
N GLU A 415 -8.57 14.70 52.40
CA GLU A 415 -7.38 14.78 53.26
C GLU A 415 -6.42 13.60 53.01
N ASN A 416 -6.91 12.51 52.41
CA ASN A 416 -6.12 11.34 52.02
C ASN A 416 -5.70 11.37 50.54
N ALA A 417 -5.92 12.49 49.83
CA ALA A 417 -5.56 12.56 48.41
C ALA A 417 -4.05 12.41 48.21
N GLU A 418 -3.67 11.50 47.32
CA GLU A 418 -2.28 11.19 47.02
C GLU A 418 -1.75 12.08 45.89
N ASP A 419 -0.52 12.58 46.04
CA ASP A 419 0.16 13.27 44.95
C ASP A 419 0.56 12.26 43.86
N VAL A 420 0.11 12.52 42.63
CA VAL A 420 0.32 11.63 41.48
C VAL A 420 0.87 12.42 40.29
N SER A 421 1.51 11.69 39.36
CA SER A 421 1.86 12.28 38.08
C SER A 421 0.60 12.51 37.25
N ILE A 422 0.52 13.63 36.52
CA ILE A 422 -0.56 13.86 35.55
C ILE A 422 -0.67 12.72 34.51
N PHE A 423 0.43 12.03 34.25
CA PHE A 423 0.50 10.93 33.29
C PHE A 423 -0.14 9.63 33.80
N GLU A 424 -0.53 9.56 35.08
CA GLU A 424 -1.40 8.49 35.60
C GLU A 424 -2.84 8.59 35.12
N VAL A 425 -3.26 9.74 34.59
CA VAL A 425 -4.63 9.93 34.06
C VAL A 425 -4.76 9.40 32.62
N PHE A 426 -3.63 9.18 31.92
CA PHE A 426 -3.66 8.78 30.52
C PHE A 426 -4.11 7.34 30.35
N GLU A 427 -5.04 7.10 29.44
CA GLU A 427 -5.51 5.77 29.07
C GLU A 427 -4.61 5.13 28.00
N PRO A 428 -4.65 3.80 27.78
CA PRO A 428 -3.84 3.14 26.75
C PRO A 428 -4.00 3.76 25.35
N ASN A 429 -5.20 4.22 24.99
CA ASN A 429 -5.43 4.86 23.70
C ASN A 429 -4.78 6.26 23.59
N ASP A 430 -4.57 6.95 24.71
CA ASP A 430 -3.91 8.25 24.75
C ASP A 430 -2.41 8.08 24.47
N TRP A 431 -1.79 7.12 25.17
CA TRP A 431 -0.43 6.69 24.89
C TRP A 431 -0.28 6.17 23.46
N LEU A 432 -1.26 5.45 22.93
CA LEU A 432 -1.19 4.93 21.56
C LEU A 432 -1.14 6.05 20.52
N LYS A 433 -1.88 7.15 20.72
CA LYS A 433 -2.09 8.18 19.70
C LYS A 433 -1.23 9.44 19.85
N ILE A 434 -0.72 9.74 21.04
CA ILE A 434 -0.03 11.01 21.31
C ILE A 434 1.21 11.22 20.43
N ASP A 435 1.29 12.36 19.75
CA ASP A 435 2.41 12.72 18.88
C ASP A 435 3.30 13.83 19.48
N ASN A 436 2.83 14.57 20.49
CA ASN A 436 3.57 15.64 21.19
C ASN A 436 4.21 15.19 22.52
N CYS A 437 4.48 13.89 22.68
CA CYS A 437 5.02 13.35 23.93
C CYS A 437 6.51 13.65 24.08
N ASP A 438 6.89 14.37 25.13
CA ASP A 438 8.24 14.39 25.66
C ASP A 438 8.34 13.37 26.80
N PHE A 439 9.00 12.25 26.54
CA PHE A 439 9.07 11.16 27.51
C PHE A 439 10.05 11.45 28.65
N ASP A 440 11.05 12.32 28.44
CA ASP A 440 11.95 12.73 29.51
C ASP A 440 11.18 13.56 30.56
N ALA A 441 10.23 14.38 30.11
CA ALA A 441 9.31 15.09 30.99
C ALA A 441 8.39 14.15 31.79
N VAL A 442 7.98 13.02 31.18
CA VAL A 442 7.22 11.97 31.90
C VAL A 442 8.03 11.42 33.05
N ILE A 443 9.28 11.01 32.81
CA ILE A 443 10.17 10.52 33.87
C ILE A 443 10.43 11.58 34.92
N ALA A 444 10.72 12.83 34.51
CA ALA A 444 10.98 13.94 35.42
C ALA A 444 9.79 14.24 36.35
N SER A 445 8.55 14.05 35.87
CA SER A 445 7.34 14.23 36.70
C SER A 445 7.30 13.25 37.87
N TYR A 446 7.68 11.98 37.63
CA TYR A 446 7.75 10.96 38.67
C TYR A 446 8.94 11.18 39.61
N GLN A 447 10.10 11.57 39.06
CA GLN A 447 11.27 11.91 39.87
C GLN A 447 10.97 13.03 40.87
N ARG A 448 10.20 14.04 40.45
CA ARG A 448 9.79 15.13 41.35
C ARG A 448 9.00 14.65 42.56
N LEU A 449 8.14 13.64 42.41
CA LEU A 449 7.37 13.07 43.52
C LEU A 449 8.26 12.30 44.52
N VAL A 450 9.34 11.68 44.01
CA VAL A 450 10.39 11.08 44.86
C VAL A 450 11.07 12.18 45.67
N ASP A 451 11.51 13.25 45.01
CA ASP A 451 12.32 14.31 45.61
C ASP A 451 11.57 15.11 46.69
N THR A 452 10.24 15.21 46.60
CA THR A 452 9.40 15.94 47.58
C THR A 452 9.06 15.13 48.83
N GLY A 453 9.48 13.86 48.91
CA GLY A 453 9.21 12.99 50.05
C GLY A 453 7.77 12.48 50.15
N ASN A 454 6.89 12.84 49.20
CA ASN A 454 5.50 12.38 49.09
C ASN A 454 5.39 11.05 48.31
N PHE A 455 6.46 10.27 48.28
CA PHE A 455 6.56 9.07 47.45
C PHE A 455 5.84 7.86 48.06
N VAL A 456 4.55 7.75 47.75
CA VAL A 456 3.75 6.53 47.91
C VAL A 456 3.58 5.80 46.58
N SER A 457 3.68 6.49 45.44
CA SER A 457 3.27 5.99 44.12
C SER A 457 4.36 5.25 43.35
N SER A 458 3.98 4.11 42.77
CA SER A 458 4.74 3.40 41.74
C SER A 458 4.29 3.89 40.36
N ALA A 459 5.19 3.87 39.37
CA ALA A 459 4.81 4.13 37.98
C ALA A 459 4.18 2.90 37.28
N ASP A 460 3.84 1.84 38.02
CA ASP A 460 3.35 0.57 37.48
C ASP A 460 2.08 0.72 36.64
N GLU A 461 1.12 1.55 37.07
CA GLU A 461 -0.14 1.75 36.32
C GLU A 461 0.11 2.41 34.96
N THR A 462 0.87 3.50 34.91
CA THR A 462 1.26 4.13 33.64
C THR A 462 2.07 3.16 32.77
N LEU A 463 2.99 2.40 33.38
CA LEU A 463 3.78 1.41 32.65
C LEU A 463 2.90 0.34 32.00
N ILE A 464 1.94 -0.21 32.76
CA ILE A 464 0.94 -1.17 32.28
C ILE A 464 0.15 -0.58 31.10
N ARG A 465 -0.31 0.67 31.19
CA ARG A 465 -1.07 1.32 30.13
C ARG A 465 -0.26 1.56 28.86
N ILE A 466 1.03 1.92 28.98
CA ILE A 466 1.93 2.06 27.82
C ILE A 466 2.15 0.70 27.13
N ILE A 467 2.30 -0.37 27.91
CA ILE A 467 2.45 -1.73 27.35
C ILE A 467 1.17 -2.17 26.65
N SER A 468 0.00 -1.92 27.24
CA SER A 468 -1.30 -2.15 26.59
C SER A 468 -1.42 -1.34 25.29
N ALA A 469 -0.98 -0.08 25.28
CA ALA A 469 -0.95 0.74 24.07
C ALA A 469 -0.08 0.11 22.97
N SER A 470 1.09 -0.43 23.34
CA SER A 470 1.96 -1.15 22.40
C SER A 470 1.27 -2.39 21.83
N ASP A 471 0.55 -3.13 22.67
CA ASP A 471 -0.18 -4.33 22.28
C ASP A 471 -1.38 -4.09 21.35
N LEU A 472 -1.95 -2.88 21.39
CA LEU A 472 -3.02 -2.41 20.52
C LEU A 472 -2.51 -1.86 19.18
N SER A 473 -1.20 -1.58 19.06
CA SER A 473 -0.65 -0.92 17.87
C SER A 473 -0.45 -1.90 16.71
N GLU A 474 -1.04 -1.59 15.56
CA GLU A 474 -0.79 -2.29 14.29
C GLU A 474 0.47 -1.77 13.57
N ASP A 475 0.91 -0.55 13.90
CA ASP A 475 2.12 0.06 13.32
C ASP A 475 3.38 -0.40 14.06
N VAL A 476 4.30 -1.05 13.35
CA VAL A 476 5.53 -1.61 13.95
C VAL A 476 6.42 -0.51 14.55
N GLY A 477 6.47 0.66 13.92
CA GLY A 477 7.25 1.81 14.41
C GLY A 477 6.71 2.31 15.74
N ARG A 478 5.40 2.54 15.83
CA ARG A 478 4.71 2.99 17.03
C ARG A 478 4.76 1.96 18.15
N LYS A 479 4.56 0.68 17.82
CA LYS A 479 4.70 -0.43 18.78
C LYS A 479 6.07 -0.41 19.45
N ASN A 480 7.14 -0.28 18.66
CA ASN A 480 8.51 -0.25 19.16
C ASN A 480 8.80 1.00 20.00
N LEU A 481 8.35 2.18 19.55
CA LEU A 481 8.47 3.43 20.31
C LEU A 481 7.80 3.32 21.69
N LEU A 482 6.60 2.76 21.76
CA LEU A 482 5.87 2.56 23.02
C LEU A 482 6.60 1.58 23.94
N LEU A 483 7.20 0.51 23.40
CA LEU A 483 8.04 -0.37 24.21
C LEU A 483 9.32 0.33 24.67
N ASP A 484 9.88 1.28 23.91
CA ASP A 484 11.09 2.02 24.30
C ASP A 484 10.76 2.95 25.47
N TRP A 485 9.61 3.62 25.40
CA TRP A 485 9.04 4.41 26.50
C TRP A 485 8.76 3.55 27.74
N ALA A 486 8.08 2.41 27.57
CA ALA A 486 7.84 1.47 28.67
C ALA A 486 9.16 1.02 29.32
N GLN A 487 10.19 0.69 28.52
CA GLN A 487 11.49 0.28 29.07
C GLN A 487 12.17 1.41 29.85
N GLN A 488 12.12 2.66 29.35
CA GLN A 488 12.68 3.82 30.06
C GLN A 488 12.00 4.04 31.41
N LEU A 489 10.67 4.01 31.44
CA LEU A 489 9.90 4.16 32.69
C LEU A 489 10.12 2.97 33.64
N SER A 490 10.23 1.75 33.11
CA SER A 490 10.54 0.55 33.90
C SER A 490 11.93 0.60 34.54
N ASN A 491 12.95 1.07 33.81
CA ASN A 491 14.29 1.28 34.36
C ASN A 491 14.28 2.28 35.53
N TRP A 492 13.51 3.35 35.39
CA TRP A 492 13.31 4.32 36.47
C TRP A 492 12.55 3.68 37.65
N ASN A 493 11.44 2.97 37.38
CA ASN A 493 10.55 2.41 38.40
C ASN A 493 11.22 1.29 39.21
N THR A 494 12.04 0.45 38.58
CA THR A 494 12.79 -0.62 39.27
C THR A 494 13.82 -0.10 40.29
N THR A 495 14.25 1.16 40.17
CA THR A 495 15.18 1.79 41.10
C THR A 495 14.47 2.45 42.28
N HIS A 496 13.25 2.96 42.08
CA HIS A 496 12.56 3.82 43.05
C HIS A 496 11.33 3.17 43.69
N SER A 497 10.69 2.20 43.03
CA SER A 497 9.47 1.56 43.55
C SER A 497 9.71 0.79 44.84
N LYS A 498 8.69 0.78 45.73
CA LYS A 498 8.70 -0.01 46.97
C LYS A 498 8.35 -1.50 46.74
N GLY A 499 7.86 -1.86 45.56
CA GLY A 499 7.43 -3.22 45.18
C GLY A 499 8.31 -3.84 44.12
N TYR A 500 9.42 -4.46 44.54
CA TYR A 500 10.43 -5.03 43.64
C TYR A 500 9.84 -6.09 42.69
N GLU A 501 8.95 -6.94 43.19
CA GLU A 501 8.39 -8.07 42.47
C GLU A 501 7.55 -7.62 41.28
N ARG A 502 6.59 -6.72 41.54
CA ARG A 502 5.68 -6.17 40.51
C ARG A 502 6.46 -5.35 39.48
N ALA A 503 7.43 -4.54 39.92
CA ALA A 503 8.30 -3.79 39.02
C ALA A 503 9.14 -4.71 38.12
N LEU A 504 9.68 -5.81 38.65
CA LEU A 504 10.44 -6.78 37.84
C LEU A 504 9.55 -7.56 36.86
N ILE A 505 8.36 -7.98 37.28
CA ILE A 505 7.37 -8.60 36.38
C ILE A 505 7.05 -7.65 35.22
N ASN A 506 6.85 -6.37 35.52
CA ASN A 506 6.58 -5.34 34.52
C ASN A 506 7.79 -5.07 33.59
N ASP A 507 9.02 -5.14 34.08
CA ASP A 507 10.22 -5.08 33.21
C ASP A 507 10.29 -6.29 32.27
N LEU A 508 10.11 -7.51 32.80
CA LEU A 508 10.25 -8.74 32.05
C LEU A 508 9.12 -8.93 31.02
N GLN A 509 7.91 -8.43 31.29
CA GLN A 509 6.83 -8.43 30.29
C GLN A 509 7.14 -7.52 29.08
N ILE A 510 7.94 -6.46 29.25
CA ILE A 510 8.36 -5.62 28.13
C ILE A 510 9.37 -6.40 27.29
N LYS A 511 10.32 -7.07 27.95
CA LYS A 511 11.37 -7.85 27.28
C LYS A 511 10.81 -9.02 26.49
N ILE A 512 9.83 -9.75 27.03
CA ILE A 512 9.23 -10.90 26.33
C ILE A 512 8.54 -10.51 25.01
N ARG A 513 8.04 -9.26 24.92
CA ARG A 513 7.45 -8.69 23.69
C ARG A 513 8.49 -8.34 22.62
N ARG A 514 9.77 -8.22 23.01
CA ARG A 514 10.90 -7.95 22.10
C ARG A 514 11.70 -9.19 21.75
N ARG A 515 11.89 -10.08 22.73
CA ARG A 515 12.71 -11.29 22.61
C ARG A 515 12.32 -12.33 23.66
N PRO A 516 12.67 -13.61 23.47
CA PRO A 516 12.59 -14.59 24.56
C PRO A 516 13.40 -14.16 25.79
N LEU A 517 12.90 -14.50 26.98
CA LEU A 517 13.63 -14.31 28.24
C LEU A 517 14.84 -15.26 28.30
N ASN A 518 15.96 -14.74 28.81
CA ASN A 518 17.18 -15.53 29.01
C ASN A 518 17.14 -16.29 30.35
N ASP A 519 18.11 -17.20 30.56
CA ASP A 519 18.08 -18.08 31.73
C ASP A 519 18.24 -17.34 33.05
N LYS A 520 19.02 -16.24 33.09
CA LYS A 520 19.13 -15.39 34.29
C LYS A 520 17.83 -14.68 34.63
N GLU A 521 17.06 -14.29 33.61
CA GLU A 521 15.74 -13.67 33.80
C GLU A 521 14.71 -14.69 34.31
N LYS A 522 14.76 -15.93 33.81
CA LYS A 522 13.92 -17.03 34.29
C LYS A 522 14.29 -17.45 35.72
N GLU A 523 15.58 -17.44 36.07
CA GLU A 523 16.07 -17.72 37.42
C GLU A 523 15.48 -16.70 38.43
N LYS A 524 15.57 -15.40 38.13
CA LYS A 524 14.95 -14.35 38.95
C LYS A 524 13.43 -14.53 39.10
N LEU A 525 12.74 -14.94 38.04
CA LEU A 525 11.31 -15.26 38.11
C LEU A 525 11.05 -16.42 39.08
N ASN A 526 11.84 -17.49 39.04
CA ASN A 526 11.69 -18.61 39.98
C ASN A 526 11.99 -18.20 41.43
N GLU A 527 12.96 -17.32 41.66
CA GLU A 527 13.24 -16.75 42.98
C GLU A 527 12.04 -15.97 43.53
N ILE A 528 11.42 -15.11 42.70
CA ILE A 528 10.21 -14.38 43.06
C ILE A 528 9.05 -15.33 43.35
N LEU A 529 8.84 -16.35 42.49
CA LEU A 529 7.77 -17.34 42.67
C LEU A 529 7.87 -18.06 44.02
N THR A 530 9.10 -18.47 44.38
CA THR A 530 9.34 -19.23 45.62
C THR A 530 9.18 -18.35 46.86
N SER A 531 9.61 -17.09 46.77
CA SER A 531 9.56 -16.14 47.91
C SER A 531 8.16 -15.57 48.16
N ASN A 532 7.25 -15.64 47.17
CA ASN A 532 5.94 -15.00 47.19
C ASN A 532 4.79 -15.99 46.95
N ILE A 533 4.93 -17.25 47.36
CA ILE A 533 3.99 -18.33 47.02
C ILE A 533 2.54 -18.08 47.48
N GLU A 534 2.34 -17.21 48.47
CA GLU A 534 1.04 -16.80 49.01
C GLU A 534 0.42 -15.63 48.24
N ASP A 535 1.22 -14.81 47.53
CA ASP A 535 0.73 -13.71 46.69
C ASP A 535 0.34 -14.27 45.30
N SER A 536 -0.96 -14.50 45.13
CA SER A 536 -1.50 -15.10 43.90
C SER A 536 -1.37 -14.17 42.68
N GLU A 537 -1.32 -12.85 42.87
CA GLU A 537 -1.12 -11.89 41.78
C GLU A 537 0.31 -11.97 41.23
N VAL A 538 1.30 -11.92 42.14
CA VAL A 538 2.72 -12.04 41.80
C VAL A 538 2.99 -13.40 41.15
N CYS A 539 2.48 -14.48 41.75
CA CYS A 539 2.64 -15.83 41.21
C CYS A 539 1.98 -16.00 39.82
N PHE A 540 0.80 -15.41 39.60
CA PHE A 540 0.16 -15.41 38.29
C PHE A 540 1.04 -14.72 37.24
N GLY A 541 1.52 -13.50 37.52
CA GLY A 541 2.40 -12.78 36.60
C GLY A 541 3.69 -13.56 36.27
N VAL A 542 4.33 -14.14 37.27
CA VAL A 542 5.54 -14.94 37.09
C VAL A 542 5.31 -16.19 36.24
N THR A 543 4.28 -16.97 36.56
CA THR A 543 4.00 -18.24 35.86
C THR A 543 3.59 -18.03 34.41
N VAL A 544 2.94 -16.90 34.10
CA VAL A 544 2.68 -16.46 32.72
C VAL A 544 3.99 -16.17 31.98
N LEU A 545 4.91 -15.41 32.56
CA LEU A 545 6.19 -15.08 31.93
C LEU A 545 7.12 -16.30 31.75
N LEU A 546 7.02 -17.28 32.64
CA LEU A 546 7.70 -18.58 32.53
C LEU A 546 7.06 -19.52 31.51
N LYS A 547 5.92 -19.15 30.91
CA LYS A 547 5.12 -19.95 29.98
C LYS A 547 4.62 -21.28 30.56
N SER A 548 4.32 -21.30 31.86
CA SER A 548 3.81 -22.47 32.56
C SER A 548 2.28 -22.42 32.64
N LYS A 549 1.59 -22.91 31.61
CA LYS A 549 0.13 -22.80 31.49
C LYS A 549 -0.62 -23.39 32.70
N SER A 550 -0.23 -24.59 33.13
CA SER A 550 -0.89 -25.27 34.27
C SER A 550 -0.77 -24.49 35.59
N GLN A 551 0.39 -23.87 35.85
CA GLN A 551 0.60 -23.06 37.04
C GLN A 551 -0.10 -21.70 36.92
N ALA A 552 -0.06 -21.08 35.73
CA ALA A 552 -0.80 -19.84 35.47
C ALA A 552 -2.31 -20.02 35.67
N ASP A 553 -2.89 -21.12 35.19
CA ASP A 553 -4.30 -21.45 35.40
C ASP A 553 -4.63 -21.62 36.89
N TYR A 554 -3.74 -22.27 37.65
CA TYR A 554 -3.90 -22.47 39.09
C TYR A 554 -3.96 -21.13 39.85
N TYR A 555 -3.01 -20.22 39.61
CA TYR A 555 -3.00 -18.92 40.27
C TYR A 555 -4.09 -17.98 39.76
N TRP A 556 -4.43 -18.03 38.47
CA TRP A 556 -5.57 -17.30 37.91
C TRP A 556 -6.87 -17.64 38.64
N ASN A 557 -7.15 -18.93 38.84
CA ASN A 557 -8.36 -19.40 39.51
C ASN A 557 -8.39 -19.10 41.03
N LYS A 558 -7.25 -18.71 41.63
CA LYS A 558 -7.19 -18.23 43.01
C LYS A 558 -7.51 -16.74 43.15
N LEU A 559 -7.39 -15.95 42.08
CA LEU A 559 -7.75 -14.54 42.10
C LEU A 559 -9.26 -14.39 42.26
N GLU A 560 -9.68 -13.43 43.09
CA GLU A 560 -11.09 -13.06 43.23
C GLU A 560 -11.67 -12.54 41.90
N GLU A 561 -12.97 -12.70 41.69
CA GLU A 561 -13.62 -12.35 40.42
C GLU A 561 -13.41 -10.87 40.02
N GLU A 562 -13.37 -9.95 40.99
CA GLU A 562 -13.11 -8.53 40.74
C GLU A 562 -11.67 -8.30 40.25
N LEU A 563 -10.69 -8.96 40.86
CA LEU A 563 -9.29 -8.92 40.42
C LEU A 563 -9.13 -9.56 39.04
N GLN A 564 -9.78 -10.70 38.77
CA GLN A 564 -9.77 -11.30 37.44
C GLN A 564 -10.29 -10.33 36.37
N LYS A 565 -11.40 -9.61 36.64
CA LYS A 565 -11.92 -8.59 35.72
C LYS A 565 -10.91 -7.49 35.45
N ARG A 566 -10.25 -6.97 36.49
CA ARG A 566 -9.19 -5.95 36.35
C ARG A 566 -8.00 -6.46 35.53
N TYR A 567 -7.52 -7.67 35.81
CA TYR A 567 -6.38 -8.24 35.09
C TYR A 567 -6.67 -8.55 33.62
N GLN A 568 -7.94 -8.75 33.23
CA GLN A 568 -8.28 -8.89 31.81
C GLN A 568 -7.95 -7.64 30.98
N GLU A 569 -7.91 -6.47 31.62
CA GLU A 569 -7.50 -5.21 31.01
C GLU A 569 -5.97 -5.02 31.00
N PHE A 570 -5.24 -5.86 31.74
CA PHE A 570 -3.80 -5.77 31.87
C PHE A 570 -3.07 -6.53 30.74
N PRO A 571 -1.90 -6.02 30.31
CA PRO A 571 -1.12 -6.58 29.21
C PRO A 571 -0.60 -7.99 29.53
N ILE A 572 -0.43 -8.35 30.79
CA ILE A 572 0.00 -9.70 31.20
C ILE A 572 -1.06 -10.76 30.83
N TYR A 573 -2.34 -10.41 30.84
CA TYR A 573 -3.41 -11.35 30.48
C TYR A 573 -3.40 -11.70 28.99
N LYS A 574 -3.00 -10.77 28.13
CA LYS A 574 -2.76 -11.07 26.70
C LYS A 574 -1.73 -12.19 26.53
N LEU A 575 -0.61 -12.11 27.25
CA LEU A 575 0.42 -13.15 27.23
C LEU A 575 -0.11 -14.49 27.77
N TYR A 576 -0.94 -14.45 28.81
CA TYR A 576 -1.60 -15.64 29.35
C TYR A 576 -2.54 -16.32 28.34
N ARG A 577 -3.25 -15.54 27.52
CA ARG A 577 -4.12 -16.05 26.46
C ARG A 577 -3.37 -16.69 25.30
N GLU A 578 -2.08 -16.38 25.16
CA GLU A 578 -1.18 -16.88 24.11
C GLU A 578 -0.38 -18.13 24.54
N LEU A 579 -0.51 -18.58 25.80
CA LEU A 579 0.19 -19.74 26.36
C LEU A 579 -0.24 -21.10 25.82
#